data_AF-A0A948WBF3-F1
#
_entry.id   AF-A0A948WBF3-F1
#
_cell.length_a   1.000
_cell.length_b   1.000
_cell.length_c   1.000
_cell.angle_alpha   90.00
_cell.angle_beta   90.00
_cell.angle_gamma   90.00
#
_symmetry.space_group_name_H-M   'P 1'
#
loop_
_entity.id
_entity.type
_entity.pdbx_description
1 polymer ?
#
loop_
_entity_poly.entity_id
_entity_poly.type
_entity_poly.pdbx_seq_one_letter_code
_entity_poly.pdbx_strand_id
1 'polypeptide(L)'
;MITREEDNKRDLVMKPLGYDIRLVIFVTTVIFMAIAILLWNGAGVETPTPSVPFSTLAFWFFLSLAAETFWLPAFGKRGMVSMSLAANIAVLFVLPRVQALSITFSSVLLADLILHRRGAIRAVFNGAQSSFSLALAGIIFDFFIKSSGATGSQLLLLCPLAVLITFPVFVLSNSLLVSIAIALEAGKPLGTTWRENYGNANHLVSCAVLFLLGLGLILAVETVGFISGFASLLFIFVIRNAYKYQIRRRQALPSSAA
;
A
#
# COMPACT_ATOMS: atom_id res chain seq x y z
N MET A 1 29.87 4.34 -4.25
CA MET A 1 28.53 4.22 -3.65
C MET A 1 27.91 5.62 -3.69
N ILE A 2 27.34 5.99 -4.84
CA ILE A 2 26.68 7.29 -5.01
C ILE A 2 25.42 7.23 -4.14
N THR A 3 25.38 8.03 -3.08
CA THR A 3 24.22 8.12 -2.21
C THR A 3 23.03 8.60 -3.05
N ARG A 4 21.93 7.85 -3.00
CA ARG A 4 20.62 8.10 -3.65
C ARG A 4 20.04 9.51 -3.44
N GLU A 5 20.69 10.29 -2.57
CA GLU A 5 20.46 11.70 -2.29
C GLU A 5 20.91 12.64 -3.42
N GLU A 6 21.91 12.26 -4.23
CA GLU A 6 22.34 13.05 -5.39
C GLU A 6 21.44 12.88 -6.62
N ASP A 7 20.88 11.68 -6.85
CA ASP A 7 19.88 11.47 -7.91
C ASP A 7 18.61 12.28 -7.62
N ASN A 8 18.20 12.37 -6.35
CA ASN A 8 17.02 13.15 -5.95
C ASN A 8 17.24 14.68 -6.10
N LYS A 9 18.49 15.16 -6.14
CA LYS A 9 18.82 16.57 -6.42
C LYS A 9 18.86 16.89 -7.92
N ARG A 10 19.12 15.91 -8.79
CA ARG A 10 19.13 16.11 -10.25
C ARG A 10 17.72 16.22 -10.84
N ASP A 11 16.71 15.70 -10.16
CA ASP A 11 15.29 15.86 -10.54
C ASP A 11 14.73 17.26 -10.28
N LEU A 12 15.46 18.14 -9.58
CA LEU A 12 15.04 19.52 -9.29
C LEU A 12 15.55 20.55 -10.32
N VAL A 13 16.41 20.16 -11.26
CA VAL A 13 16.77 21.00 -12.40
C VAL A 13 15.75 20.74 -13.49
N MET A 14 14.67 21.53 -13.48
CA MET A 14 13.57 21.45 -14.43
C MET A 14 14.07 21.54 -15.88
N LYS A 15 14.30 20.38 -16.50
CA LYS A 15 14.07 20.26 -17.94
C LYS A 15 12.64 20.71 -18.21
N PRO A 16 12.37 21.45 -19.30
CA PRO A 16 11.01 21.78 -19.69
C PRO A 16 10.19 20.48 -19.67
N LEU A 17 9.09 20.52 -18.91
CA LEU A 17 8.18 19.43 -18.60
C LEU A 17 7.58 18.84 -19.89
N GLY A 18 8.38 18.13 -20.69
CA GLY A 18 7.93 17.30 -21.81
C GLY A 18 7.32 16.01 -21.28
N TYR A 19 6.35 16.11 -20.37
CA TYR A 19 5.62 14.94 -19.90
C TYR A 19 4.91 14.33 -21.09
N ASP A 20 5.07 13.01 -21.25
CA ASP A 20 4.24 12.27 -22.17
C ASP A 20 2.77 12.52 -21.81
N ILE A 21 2.00 13.10 -22.74
CA ILE A 21 0.58 13.40 -22.57
C ILE A 21 -0.20 12.14 -22.12
N ARG A 22 0.25 10.95 -22.52
CA ARG A 22 -0.33 9.66 -22.12
C ARG A 22 -0.20 9.44 -20.62
N LEU A 23 0.96 9.76 -20.04
CA LEU A 23 1.19 9.65 -18.60
C LEU A 23 0.32 10.64 -17.83
N VAL A 24 0.21 11.88 -18.31
CA VAL A 24 -0.64 12.90 -17.69
C VAL A 24 -2.11 12.47 -17.69
N ILE A 25 -2.62 12.01 -18.84
CA ILE A 25 -4.00 11.50 -18.96
C ILE A 25 -4.21 10.32 -18.01
N PHE A 26 -3.27 9.37 -17.96
CA PHE A 26 -3.38 8.20 -17.09
C PHE A 26 -3.43 8.58 -15.60
N VAL A 27 -2.47 9.39 -15.14
CA VAL A 27 -2.42 9.85 -13.73
C VAL A 27 -3.70 10.58 -13.36
N THR A 28 -4.14 11.49 -14.22
CA THR A 28 -5.36 12.29 -14.01
C THR A 28 -6.59 11.38 -13.95
N THR A 29 -6.69 10.38 -14.83
CA THR A 29 -7.78 9.41 -14.86
C THR A 29 -7.86 8.62 -13.55
N VAL A 30 -6.73 8.11 -13.04
CA VAL A 30 -6.69 7.36 -11.78
C VAL A 30 -7.11 8.24 -10.60
N ILE A 31 -6.71 9.51 -10.57
CA ILE A 31 -7.13 10.47 -9.55
C ILE A 31 -8.64 10.69 -9.62
N PHE A 32 -9.20 10.94 -10.80
CA PHE A 32 -10.64 11.12 -10.97
C PHE A 32 -11.43 9.86 -10.61
N MET A 33 -10.93 8.66 -10.95
CA MET A 33 -11.55 7.40 -10.55
C MET A 33 -11.54 7.22 -9.02
N ALA A 34 -10.44 7.56 -8.34
CA ALA A 34 -10.36 7.52 -6.88
C ALA A 34 -11.33 8.52 -6.22
N ILE A 35 -11.47 9.72 -6.78
CA ILE A 35 -12.45 10.72 -6.30
C ILE A 35 -13.87 10.22 -6.54
N ALA A 36 -14.17 9.74 -7.75
CA ALA A 36 -15.49 9.23 -8.11
C ALA A 36 -15.91 8.06 -7.21
N ILE A 37 -15.01 7.13 -6.90
CA ILE A 37 -15.32 6.01 -6.01
C ILE A 37 -15.49 6.47 -4.55
N LEU A 38 -14.69 7.43 -4.08
CA LEU A 38 -14.88 8.03 -2.75
C LEU A 38 -16.24 8.74 -2.64
N LEU A 39 -16.60 9.53 -3.64
CA LEU A 39 -17.89 10.21 -3.71
C LEU A 39 -19.05 9.21 -3.83
N TRP A 40 -18.89 8.14 -4.62
CA TRP A 40 -19.90 7.09 -4.72
C TRP A 40 -20.15 6.40 -3.37
N ASN A 41 -19.07 6.05 -2.66
CA ASN A 41 -19.19 5.43 -1.34
C ASN A 41 -19.66 6.42 -0.26
N GLY A 42 -19.37 7.72 -0.40
CA GLY A 42 -19.84 8.76 0.51
C GLY A 42 -21.28 9.23 0.25
N ALA A 43 -21.72 9.21 -1.00
CA ALA A 43 -23.10 9.50 -1.41
C ALA A 43 -24.02 8.27 -1.26
N GLY A 44 -23.42 7.10 -1.09
CA GLY A 44 -24.08 5.82 -0.94
C GLY A 44 -25.03 5.80 0.25
N VAL A 45 -26.25 5.37 -0.07
CA VAL A 45 -27.40 5.01 0.78
C VAL A 45 -27.05 3.83 1.68
N GLU A 46 -25.96 3.92 2.44
CA GLU A 46 -25.62 2.94 3.46
C GLU A 46 -26.32 3.32 4.75
N THR A 47 -26.88 2.31 5.43
CA THR A 47 -27.43 2.44 6.78
C THR A 47 -26.49 3.24 7.66
N PRO A 48 -27.01 4.11 8.56
CA PRO A 48 -26.19 5.01 9.37
C PRO A 48 -24.97 4.28 9.89
N THR A 49 -23.80 4.61 9.33
CA THR A 49 -22.57 3.92 9.68
C THR A 49 -22.34 4.18 11.16
N PRO A 50 -22.09 3.13 11.96
CA PRO A 50 -21.84 3.32 13.38
C PRO A 50 -20.69 4.32 13.52
N SER A 51 -20.91 5.35 14.34
CA SER A 51 -19.93 6.41 14.53
C SER A 51 -18.63 5.80 15.04
N VAL A 52 -17.60 5.76 14.20
CA VAL A 52 -16.27 5.28 14.61
C VAL A 52 -15.64 6.36 15.50
N PRO A 53 -15.17 6.02 16.72
CA PRO A 53 -14.49 6.98 17.57
C PRO A 53 -13.30 7.63 16.86
N PHE A 54 -13.12 8.93 17.04
CA PHE A 54 -12.00 9.66 16.43
C PHE A 54 -10.64 9.07 16.82
N SER A 55 -10.50 8.57 18.05
CA SER A 55 -9.28 7.89 18.51
C SER A 55 -8.93 6.66 17.68
N THR A 56 -9.93 5.88 17.25
CA THR A 56 -9.75 4.72 16.37
C THR A 56 -9.28 5.17 14.98
N LEU A 57 -9.88 6.22 14.43
CA LEU A 57 -9.47 6.78 13.13
C LEU A 57 -8.04 7.32 13.18
N ALA A 58 -7.71 8.08 14.22
CA ALA A 58 -6.38 8.62 14.44
C ALA A 58 -5.34 7.51 14.59
N PHE A 59 -5.63 6.46 15.38
CA PHE A 59 -4.76 5.31 15.54
C PHE A 59 -4.43 4.65 14.20
N TRP A 60 -5.44 4.28 13.41
CA TRP A 60 -5.23 3.64 12.12
C TRP A 60 -4.54 4.56 11.10
N PHE A 61 -4.84 5.86 11.13
CA PHE A 61 -4.13 6.85 10.31
C PHE A 61 -2.64 6.89 10.63
N PHE A 62 -2.27 7.06 11.91
CA PHE A 62 -0.87 7.14 12.31
C PHE A 62 -0.14 5.81 12.14
N LEU A 63 -0.82 4.69 12.34
CA LEU A 63 -0.25 3.36 12.10
C LEU A 63 0.05 3.14 10.62
N SER A 64 -0.87 3.48 9.72
CA SER A 64 -0.67 3.41 8.26
C SER A 64 0.43 4.37 7.80
N LEU A 65 0.44 5.60 8.32
CA LEU A 65 1.48 6.60 8.04
C LEU A 65 2.87 6.12 8.50
N ALA A 66 2.95 5.54 9.70
CA ALA A 66 4.19 4.98 10.21
C ALA A 66 4.62 3.77 9.37
N ALA A 67 3.70 2.87 9.03
CA ALA A 67 3.96 1.69 8.19
C ALA A 67 4.54 2.08 6.81
N GLU A 68 4.13 3.22 6.25
CA GLU A 68 4.71 3.78 5.02
C GLU A 68 6.18 4.18 5.14
N THR A 69 6.73 4.40 6.34
CA THR A 69 8.18 4.67 6.49
C THR A 69 9.04 3.42 6.32
N PHE A 70 8.41 2.24 6.38
CA PHE A 70 9.09 0.96 6.35
C PHE A 70 8.99 0.32 4.97
N TRP A 71 9.82 0.81 4.06
CA TRP A 71 10.00 0.19 2.74
C TRP A 71 11.12 -0.85 2.78
N LEU A 72 10.84 -2.03 2.22
CA LEU A 72 11.81 -3.10 1.99
C LEU A 72 12.15 -3.21 0.51
N PRO A 73 13.44 -3.28 0.14
CA PRO A 73 13.80 -3.65 -1.22
C PRO A 73 13.42 -5.10 -1.48
N ALA A 74 12.72 -5.35 -2.59
CA ALA A 74 12.45 -6.71 -3.03
C ALA A 74 13.77 -7.41 -3.36
N PHE A 75 13.95 -8.64 -2.90
CA PHE A 75 15.17 -9.40 -3.17
C PHE A 75 15.44 -9.52 -4.69
N GLY A 76 16.60 -9.00 -5.11
CA GLY A 76 17.15 -9.20 -6.45
C GLY A 76 16.59 -8.31 -7.57
N LYS A 77 15.70 -7.35 -7.28
CA LYS A 77 15.11 -6.46 -8.30
C LYS A 77 14.90 -5.02 -7.80
N ARG A 78 14.44 -4.14 -8.70
CA ARG A 78 14.24 -2.69 -8.45
C ARG A 78 12.96 -2.37 -7.65
N GLY A 79 12.07 -3.36 -7.47
CA GLY A 79 10.81 -3.19 -6.74
C GLY A 79 11.03 -2.92 -5.25
N MET A 80 10.12 -2.13 -4.67
CA MET A 80 10.01 -1.92 -3.23
C MET A 80 8.67 -2.47 -2.76
N VAL A 81 8.66 -3.10 -1.60
CA VAL A 81 7.43 -3.53 -0.93
C VAL A 81 7.23 -2.61 0.27
N SER A 82 6.10 -1.90 0.29
CA SER A 82 5.73 -1.07 1.43
C SER A 82 5.05 -1.94 2.49
N MET A 83 5.47 -1.79 3.73
CA MET A 83 4.82 -2.47 4.86
C MET A 83 3.46 -1.87 5.18
N SER A 84 3.12 -0.70 4.63
CA SER A 84 1.77 -0.14 4.68
C SER A 84 0.71 -1.07 4.08
N LEU A 85 1.09 -2.03 3.23
CA LEU A 85 0.21 -3.08 2.73
C LEU A 85 -0.51 -3.79 3.89
N ALA A 86 0.19 -4.11 4.98
CA ALA A 86 -0.39 -4.78 6.14
C ALA A 86 -1.45 -3.89 6.82
N ALA A 87 -1.14 -2.60 7.00
CA ALA A 87 -2.05 -1.63 7.62
C ALA A 87 -3.26 -1.34 6.71
N ASN A 88 -3.05 -1.19 5.40
CA ASN A 88 -4.12 -0.95 4.41
C ASN A 88 -5.13 -2.10 4.35
N ILE A 89 -4.66 -3.34 4.40
CA ILE A 89 -5.55 -4.51 4.49
C ILE A 89 -6.28 -4.53 5.85
N ALA A 90 -5.59 -4.22 6.94
CA ALA A 90 -6.21 -4.17 8.26
C ALA A 90 -7.33 -3.13 8.36
N VAL A 91 -7.11 -1.91 7.86
CA VAL A 91 -8.15 -0.87 7.87
C VAL A 91 -9.34 -1.23 7.00
N LEU A 92 -9.15 -1.95 5.89
CA LEU A 92 -10.25 -2.41 5.05
C LEU A 92 -11.19 -3.38 5.80
N PHE A 93 -10.64 -4.21 6.69
CA PHE A 93 -11.43 -5.20 7.43
C PHE A 93 -11.99 -4.67 8.75
N VAL A 94 -11.40 -3.62 9.32
CA VAL A 94 -11.78 -3.08 10.64
C VAL A 94 -12.67 -1.84 10.52
N LEU A 95 -12.44 -0.99 9.53
CA LEU A 95 -13.14 0.30 9.40
C LEU A 95 -14.22 0.24 8.32
N PRO A 96 -15.27 1.08 8.43
CA PRO A 96 -16.18 1.24 7.32
C PRO A 96 -15.41 1.83 6.13
N ARG A 97 -15.88 1.47 4.93
CA ARG A 97 -15.10 1.64 3.69
C ARG A 97 -14.66 3.08 3.47
N VAL A 98 -15.54 4.07 3.63
CA VAL A 98 -15.21 5.48 3.41
C VAL A 98 -14.01 5.93 4.28
N GLN A 99 -14.00 5.52 5.55
CA GLN A 99 -12.93 5.84 6.49
C GLN A 99 -11.63 5.09 6.11
N ALA A 100 -11.73 3.81 5.73
CA ALA A 100 -10.57 3.04 5.26
C ALA A 100 -9.92 3.68 4.03
N LEU A 101 -10.72 4.04 3.01
CA LEU A 101 -10.26 4.68 1.79
C LEU A 101 -9.61 6.05 2.06
N SER A 102 -10.21 6.84 2.96
CA SER A 102 -9.71 8.15 3.36
C SER A 102 -8.39 8.06 4.12
N ILE A 103 -8.28 7.11 5.05
CA ILE A 103 -7.05 6.85 5.81
C ILE A 103 -5.93 6.37 4.88
N THR A 104 -6.20 5.43 3.98
CA THR A 104 -5.20 4.97 3.00
C THR A 104 -4.75 6.10 2.08
N PHE A 105 -5.68 6.90 1.53
CA PHE A 105 -5.32 8.03 0.68
C PHE A 105 -4.43 9.04 1.42
N SER A 106 -4.90 9.52 2.59
CA SER A 106 -4.24 10.58 3.34
C SER A 106 -2.90 10.15 3.94
N SER A 107 -2.79 8.93 4.46
CA SER A 107 -1.53 8.42 5.00
C SER A 107 -0.47 8.24 3.91
N VAL A 108 -0.82 7.70 2.75
CA VAL A 108 0.11 7.56 1.61
C VAL A 108 0.51 8.93 1.06
N LEU A 109 -0.45 9.84 0.87
CA LEU A 109 -0.19 11.19 0.40
C LEU A 109 0.79 11.93 1.33
N LEU A 110 0.52 11.88 2.64
CA LEU A 110 1.34 12.57 3.64
C LEU A 110 2.73 11.93 3.77
N ALA A 111 2.81 10.59 3.75
CA ALA A 111 4.09 9.88 3.73
C ALA A 111 4.93 10.30 2.53
N ASP A 112 4.32 10.35 1.35
CA ASP A 112 5.04 10.69 0.13
C ASP A 112 5.48 12.15 0.07
N LEU A 113 4.64 13.09 0.51
CA LEU A 113 4.97 14.51 0.53
C LEU A 113 6.00 14.86 1.62
N ILE A 114 5.80 14.40 2.85
CA ILE A 114 6.57 14.85 4.01
C ILE A 114 7.76 13.93 4.28
N LEU A 115 7.52 12.62 4.32
CA LEU A 115 8.53 11.65 4.77
C LEU A 115 9.47 11.27 3.62
N HIS A 116 8.91 11.04 2.42
CA HIS A 116 9.68 10.70 1.22
C HIS A 116 10.05 11.90 0.35
N ARG A 117 9.46 13.08 0.59
CA ARG A 117 9.70 14.32 -0.17
C ARG A 117 9.56 14.15 -1.68
N ARG A 118 8.58 13.37 -2.12
CA ARG A 118 8.26 13.16 -3.53
C ARG A 118 7.50 14.37 -4.07
N GLY A 119 7.59 14.57 -5.39
CA GLY A 119 6.81 15.60 -6.07
C GLY A 119 5.29 15.39 -5.88
N ALA A 120 4.55 16.49 -5.80
CA ALA A 120 3.13 16.48 -5.45
C ALA A 120 2.28 15.58 -6.36
N ILE A 121 2.53 15.62 -7.67
CA ILE A 121 1.81 14.78 -8.64
C ILE A 121 1.99 13.29 -8.32
N ARG A 122 3.22 12.86 -8.00
CA ARG A 122 3.53 11.47 -7.65
C ARG A 122 2.89 11.07 -6.33
N ALA A 123 2.90 11.96 -5.34
CA ALA A 123 2.28 11.71 -4.04
C ALA A 123 0.76 11.57 -4.15
N VAL A 124 0.10 12.47 -4.89
CA VAL A 124 -1.35 12.41 -5.17
C VAL A 124 -1.70 11.15 -5.96
N PHE A 125 -0.92 10.81 -7.00
CA PHE A 125 -1.10 9.57 -7.75
C PHE A 125 -1.01 8.34 -6.83
N ASN A 126 0.02 8.25 -5.98
CA ASN A 126 0.20 7.12 -5.08
C ASN A 126 -0.90 6.99 -4.04
N GLY A 127 -1.38 8.11 -3.48
CA GLY A 127 -2.55 8.11 -2.60
C GLY A 127 -3.80 7.64 -3.33
N ALA A 128 -4.06 8.21 -4.51
CA ALA A 128 -5.23 7.89 -5.33
C ALA A 128 -5.26 6.43 -5.77
N GLN A 129 -4.16 5.92 -6.32
CA GLN A 129 -4.08 4.54 -6.79
C GLN A 129 -4.15 3.52 -5.64
N SER A 130 -3.59 3.82 -4.46
CA SER A 130 -3.72 2.95 -3.29
C SER A 130 -5.16 2.90 -2.77
N SER A 131 -5.82 4.06 -2.68
CA SER A 131 -7.22 4.15 -2.27
C SER A 131 -8.14 3.47 -3.29
N PHE A 132 -7.93 3.69 -4.59
CA PHE A 132 -8.70 3.04 -5.65
C PHE A 132 -8.54 1.51 -5.65
N SER A 133 -7.31 1.00 -5.49
CA SER A 133 -7.06 -0.43 -5.33
C SER A 133 -7.75 -1.02 -4.09
N LEU A 134 -7.77 -0.27 -2.99
CA LEU A 134 -8.48 -0.67 -1.78
C LEU A 134 -10.00 -0.68 -1.98
N ALA A 135 -10.53 0.27 -2.76
CA ALA A 135 -11.94 0.33 -3.09
C ALA A 135 -12.36 -0.86 -3.97
N LEU A 136 -11.57 -1.22 -4.99
CA LEU A 136 -11.80 -2.42 -5.79
C LEU A 136 -11.80 -3.69 -4.93
N ALA A 137 -10.81 -3.81 -4.03
CA ALA A 137 -10.74 -4.91 -3.08
C ALA A 137 -12.00 -4.95 -2.18
N GLY A 138 -12.42 -3.79 -1.67
CA GLY A 138 -13.63 -3.64 -0.85
C GLY A 138 -14.93 -4.01 -1.58
N ILE A 139 -15.05 -3.70 -2.88
CA ILE A 139 -16.23 -4.11 -3.68
C ILE A 139 -16.29 -5.63 -3.80
N ILE A 140 -15.15 -6.27 -4.09
CA ILE A 140 -15.08 -7.72 -4.16
C ILE A 140 -15.36 -8.35 -2.80
N PHE A 141 -14.83 -7.76 -1.72
CA PHE A 141 -15.10 -8.19 -0.36
C PHE A 141 -16.60 -8.19 -0.04
N ASP A 142 -17.29 -7.08 -0.32
CA ASP A 142 -18.73 -6.94 -0.07
C ASP A 142 -19.57 -7.93 -0.88
N PHE A 143 -19.14 -8.23 -2.11
CA PHE A 143 -19.80 -9.22 -2.94
C PHE A 143 -19.83 -10.61 -2.29
N PHE A 144 -18.77 -10.97 -1.55
CA PHE A 144 -18.68 -12.26 -0.85
C PHE A 144 -19.32 -12.27 0.53
N ILE A 145 -19.31 -11.17 1.27
CA ILE A 145 -19.75 -11.14 2.67
C ILE A 145 -21.28 -11.12 2.85
N LYS A 146 -22.03 -10.65 1.85
CA LYS A 146 -23.52 -10.61 1.80
C LYS A 146 -24.19 -10.34 3.16
N SER A 147 -24.04 -9.12 3.67
CA SER A 147 -24.72 -8.61 4.88
C SER A 147 -24.42 -9.37 6.19
N SER A 148 -23.31 -10.13 6.29
CA SER A 148 -23.00 -10.88 7.52
C SER A 148 -22.82 -10.01 8.77
N GLY A 149 -22.58 -8.70 8.60
CA GLY A 149 -22.28 -7.77 9.69
C GLY A 149 -20.94 -8.04 10.40
N ALA A 150 -20.20 -9.07 9.97
CA ALA A 150 -18.91 -9.42 10.55
C ALA A 150 -17.87 -8.36 10.22
N THR A 151 -17.03 -8.03 11.20
CA THR A 151 -15.93 -7.07 11.04
C THR A 151 -14.68 -7.60 11.75
N GLY A 152 -13.52 -7.06 11.36
CA GLY A 152 -12.28 -7.34 12.06
C GLY A 152 -11.91 -8.81 12.07
N SER A 153 -11.55 -9.37 13.24
CA SER A 153 -11.15 -10.79 13.32
C SER A 153 -12.28 -11.78 13.03
N GLN A 154 -13.55 -11.39 13.21
CA GLN A 154 -14.69 -12.27 12.94
C GLN A 154 -14.73 -12.70 11.47
N LEU A 155 -14.24 -11.84 10.57
CA LEU A 155 -14.14 -12.12 9.13
C LEU A 155 -13.28 -13.33 8.82
N LEU A 156 -12.24 -13.57 9.61
CA LEU A 156 -11.34 -14.71 9.43
C LEU A 156 -12.03 -16.04 9.66
N LEU A 157 -13.02 -16.06 10.56
CA LEU A 157 -13.77 -17.26 10.92
C LEU A 157 -15.00 -17.42 10.03
N LEU A 158 -15.74 -16.33 9.81
CA LEU A 158 -17.05 -16.36 9.16
C LEU A 158 -16.97 -16.23 7.64
N CYS A 159 -15.96 -15.54 7.12
CA CYS A 159 -15.84 -15.24 5.69
C CYS A 159 -14.40 -15.41 5.16
N PRO A 160 -13.70 -16.53 5.44
CA PRO A 160 -12.28 -16.68 5.10
C PRO A 160 -12.02 -16.55 3.60
N LEU A 161 -12.95 -17.01 2.75
CA LEU A 161 -12.81 -16.89 1.30
C LEU A 161 -12.86 -15.42 0.84
N ALA A 162 -13.72 -14.59 1.44
CA ALA A 162 -13.78 -13.17 1.14
C ALA A 162 -12.44 -12.48 1.47
N VAL A 163 -11.88 -12.78 2.65
CA VAL A 163 -10.58 -12.26 3.09
C VAL A 163 -9.46 -12.70 2.13
N LEU A 164 -9.44 -13.99 1.74
CA LEU A 164 -8.42 -14.54 0.85
C LEU A 164 -8.47 -13.97 -0.57
N ILE A 165 -9.66 -13.67 -1.12
CA ILE A 165 -9.81 -13.12 -2.48
C ILE A 165 -9.58 -11.60 -2.51
N THR A 166 -9.91 -10.89 -1.44
CA THR A 166 -9.75 -9.43 -1.35
C THR A 166 -8.28 -9.01 -1.48
N PHE A 167 -7.38 -9.78 -0.87
CA PHE A 167 -5.95 -9.50 -0.89
C PHE A 167 -5.31 -9.47 -2.30
N PRO A 168 -5.45 -10.50 -3.15
CA PRO A 168 -4.88 -10.47 -4.49
C PRO A 168 -5.51 -9.38 -5.36
N VAL A 169 -6.79 -9.02 -5.17
CA VAL A 169 -7.41 -7.90 -5.89
C VAL A 169 -6.70 -6.59 -5.58
N PHE A 170 -6.42 -6.32 -4.30
CA PHE A 170 -5.64 -5.15 -3.89
C PHE A 170 -4.24 -5.17 -4.52
N VAL A 171 -3.49 -6.26 -4.32
CA VAL A 171 -2.08 -6.34 -4.75
C VAL A 171 -1.96 -6.25 -6.27
N LEU A 172 -2.81 -6.94 -7.02
CA LEU A 172 -2.78 -6.92 -8.48
C LEU A 172 -3.16 -5.56 -9.03
N SER A 173 -4.27 -4.97 -8.57
CA SER A 173 -4.68 -3.64 -9.05
C SER A 173 -3.63 -2.58 -8.74
N ASN A 174 -3.08 -2.57 -7.52
CA ASN A 174 -2.10 -1.58 -7.10
C ASN A 174 -0.79 -1.72 -7.89
N SER A 175 -0.25 -2.95 -7.99
CA SER A 175 0.99 -3.19 -8.73
C SER A 175 0.84 -2.94 -10.23
N LEU A 176 -0.33 -3.21 -10.82
CA LEU A 176 -0.60 -2.92 -12.23
C LEU A 176 -0.66 -1.42 -12.50
N LEU A 177 -1.36 -0.63 -11.66
CA LEU A 177 -1.45 0.82 -11.84
C LEU A 177 -0.07 1.49 -11.75
N VAL A 178 0.76 1.10 -10.77
CA VAL A 178 2.16 1.56 -10.70
C VAL A 178 2.94 1.14 -11.94
N SER A 179 2.78 -0.11 -12.38
CA SER A 179 3.51 -0.62 -13.55
C SER A 179 3.13 0.09 -14.84
N ILE A 180 1.87 0.50 -15.00
CA ILE A 180 1.42 1.31 -16.14
C ILE A 180 2.09 2.69 -16.13
N ALA A 181 2.12 3.37 -14.98
CA ALA A 181 2.80 4.66 -14.87
C ALA A 181 4.29 4.55 -15.25
N ILE A 182 4.99 3.56 -14.70
CA ILE A 182 6.42 3.32 -15.00
C ILE A 182 6.61 2.94 -16.48
N ALA A 183 5.74 2.11 -17.04
CA ALA A 183 5.82 1.68 -18.43
C ALA A 183 5.65 2.85 -19.41
N LEU A 184 4.69 3.74 -19.13
CA LEU A 184 4.47 4.97 -19.90
C LEU A 184 5.66 5.93 -19.79
N GLU A 185 6.15 6.17 -18.58
CA GLU A 185 7.30 7.06 -18.34
C GLU A 185 8.59 6.55 -19.01
N ALA A 186 8.84 5.23 -18.94
CA ALA A 186 10.05 4.62 -19.49
C ALA A 186 9.93 4.21 -20.96
N GLY A 187 8.76 4.33 -21.58
CA GLY A 187 8.49 3.84 -22.94
C GLY A 187 8.68 2.32 -23.09
N LYS A 188 8.37 1.53 -22.06
CA LYS A 188 8.58 0.07 -22.03
C LYS A 188 7.28 -0.72 -22.08
N PRO A 189 7.29 -1.99 -22.55
CA PRO A 189 6.12 -2.86 -22.46
C PRO A 189 5.66 -3.08 -21.01
N LEU A 190 4.34 -3.05 -20.78
CA LEU A 190 3.74 -3.23 -19.44
C LEU A 190 4.11 -4.57 -18.81
N GLY A 191 3.98 -5.68 -19.55
CA GLY A 191 4.28 -7.01 -19.01
C GLY A 191 5.73 -7.16 -18.55
N THR A 192 6.67 -6.60 -19.32
CA THR A 192 8.08 -6.54 -18.94
C THR A 192 8.28 -5.71 -17.68
N THR A 193 7.68 -4.51 -17.63
CA THR A 193 7.76 -3.61 -16.48
C THR A 193 7.18 -4.23 -15.21
N TRP A 194 6.01 -4.85 -15.29
CA TRP A 194 5.39 -5.52 -14.14
C TRP A 194 6.21 -6.73 -13.68
N ARG A 195 6.71 -7.56 -14.60
CA ARG A 195 7.54 -8.73 -14.25
C ARG A 195 8.90 -8.33 -13.64
N GLU A 196 9.49 -7.23 -14.10
CA GLU A 196 10.72 -6.67 -13.54
C GLU A 196 10.55 -6.08 -12.14
N ASN A 197 9.37 -5.57 -11.80
CA ASN A 197 9.13 -4.94 -10.49
C ASN A 197 8.43 -5.87 -9.48
N TYR A 198 7.48 -6.68 -9.93
CA TYR A 198 6.52 -7.41 -9.08
C TYR A 198 6.41 -8.91 -9.40
N GLY A 199 6.67 -9.34 -10.63
CA GLY A 199 6.52 -10.75 -11.05
C GLY A 199 7.64 -11.70 -10.57
N ASN A 200 8.08 -11.61 -9.31
CA ASN A 200 9.07 -12.50 -8.69
C ASN A 200 8.45 -13.22 -7.48
N ALA A 201 8.83 -14.48 -7.24
CA ALA A 201 8.43 -15.26 -6.07
C ALA A 201 8.71 -14.53 -4.74
N ASN A 202 9.86 -13.85 -4.63
CA ASN A 202 10.18 -13.08 -3.43
C ASN A 202 9.19 -11.95 -3.14
N HIS A 203 8.63 -11.33 -4.20
CA HIS A 203 7.60 -10.30 -4.04
C HIS A 203 6.30 -10.93 -3.53
N LEU A 204 5.88 -12.06 -4.13
CA LEU A 204 4.70 -12.79 -3.68
C LEU A 204 4.80 -13.26 -2.23
N VAL A 205 5.96 -13.79 -1.82
CA VAL A 205 6.22 -14.18 -0.43
C VAL A 205 6.15 -12.96 0.50
N SER A 206 6.75 -11.83 0.10
CA SER A 206 6.69 -10.60 0.90
C SER A 206 5.26 -10.09 1.06
N CYS A 207 4.47 -10.11 -0.02
CA CYS A 207 3.06 -9.79 -0.01
C CYS A 207 2.28 -10.74 0.93
N ALA A 208 2.49 -12.05 0.83
CA ALA A 208 1.85 -13.03 1.70
C ALA A 208 2.20 -12.83 3.18
N VAL A 209 3.46 -12.54 3.50
CA VAL A 209 3.89 -12.23 4.88
C VAL A 209 3.21 -10.96 5.38
N LEU A 210 3.14 -9.91 4.56
CA LEU A 210 2.47 -8.66 4.94
C LEU A 210 0.97 -8.81 5.08
N PHE A 211 0.34 -9.67 4.28
CA PHE A 211 -1.05 -10.03 4.44
C PHE A 211 -1.29 -10.70 5.80
N LEU A 212 -0.52 -11.75 6.12
CA LEU A 212 -0.60 -12.44 7.41
C LEU A 212 -0.32 -11.49 8.58
N LEU A 213 0.64 -10.58 8.42
CA LEU A 213 0.93 -9.55 9.41
C LEU A 213 -0.24 -8.58 9.59
N GLY A 214 -0.93 -8.20 8.51
CA GLY A 214 -2.16 -7.42 8.57
C GLY A 214 -3.27 -8.14 9.34
N LEU A 215 -3.46 -9.43 9.11
CA LEU A 215 -4.42 -10.24 9.86
C LEU A 215 -4.05 -10.36 11.35
N GLY A 216 -2.77 -10.61 11.63
CA GLY A 216 -2.23 -10.65 12.99
C GLY A 216 -2.37 -9.30 13.71
N LEU A 217 -2.22 -8.20 13.00
CA LEU A 217 -2.40 -6.85 13.52
C LEU A 217 -3.85 -6.59 13.94
N ILE A 218 -4.83 -7.02 13.13
CA ILE A 218 -6.26 -6.94 13.50
C ILE A 218 -6.50 -7.69 14.82
N LEU A 219 -6.07 -8.96 14.88
CA LEU A 219 -6.22 -9.80 16.08
C LEU A 219 -5.56 -9.16 17.31
N ALA A 220 -4.33 -8.66 17.16
CA ALA A 220 -3.58 -8.04 18.25
C ALA A 220 -4.26 -6.76 18.75
N VAL A 221 -4.80 -5.92 17.85
CA VAL A 221 -5.48 -4.68 18.24
C VAL A 221 -6.81 -4.96 18.91
N GLU A 222 -7.56 -5.97 18.46
CA GLU A 222 -8.83 -6.34 19.10
C GLU A 222 -8.65 -7.00 20.47
N THR A 223 -7.57 -7.76 20.66
CA THR A 223 -7.31 -8.48 21.91
C THR A 223 -6.58 -7.65 22.96
N VAL A 224 -5.64 -6.82 22.55
CA VAL A 224 -4.74 -6.06 23.45
C VAL A 224 -4.97 -4.55 23.36
N GLY A 225 -5.68 -4.06 22.35
CA GLY A 225 -5.91 -2.63 22.11
C GLY A 225 -4.80 -1.97 21.29
N PHE A 226 -4.86 -0.65 21.14
CA PHE A 226 -3.97 0.12 20.26
C PHE A 226 -2.47 0.00 20.58
N ILE A 227 -2.12 -0.34 21.82
CA ILE A 227 -0.72 -0.52 22.24
C ILE A 227 -0.03 -1.62 21.40
N SER A 228 -0.75 -2.69 21.05
CA SER A 228 -0.19 -3.79 20.26
C SER A 228 0.13 -3.38 18.82
N GLY A 229 -0.61 -2.43 18.24
CA GLY A 229 -0.30 -1.87 16.92
C GLY A 229 1.04 -1.13 16.91
N PHE A 230 1.29 -0.29 17.92
CA PHE A 230 2.58 0.39 18.07
C PHE A 230 3.72 -0.59 18.39
N ALA A 231 3.47 -1.60 19.24
CA ALA A 231 4.45 -2.65 19.49
C ALA A 231 4.79 -3.44 18.21
N SER A 232 3.80 -3.67 17.34
CA SER A 232 4.01 -4.31 16.03
C SER A 232 4.94 -3.49 15.14
N LEU A 233 4.88 -2.15 15.19
CA LEU A 233 5.83 -1.29 14.47
C LEU A 233 7.27 -1.47 14.96
N LEU A 234 7.48 -1.67 16.26
CA LEU A 234 8.82 -1.95 16.81
C LEU A 234 9.35 -3.29 16.28
N PHE A 235 8.50 -4.32 16.25
CA PHE A 235 8.85 -5.62 15.70
C PHE A 235 9.20 -5.52 14.21
N ILE A 236 8.38 -4.80 13.45
CA ILE A 236 8.59 -4.48 12.04
C ILE A 236 9.93 -3.75 11.83
N PHE A 237 10.26 -2.78 12.68
CA PHE A 237 11.52 -2.04 12.62
C PHE A 237 12.73 -2.98 12.81
N VAL A 238 12.66 -3.88 13.79
CA VAL A 238 13.72 -4.87 14.05
C VAL A 238 13.89 -5.79 12.85
N ILE A 239 12.80 -6.35 12.30
CA ILE A 239 12.85 -7.19 11.10
C ILE A 239 13.47 -6.44 9.92
N ARG A 240 13.05 -5.19 9.69
CA ARG A 240 13.58 -4.36 8.61
C ARG A 240 15.09 -4.16 8.73
N ASN A 241 15.58 -3.89 9.94
CA ASN A 241 17.00 -3.68 10.17
C ASN A 241 17.81 -4.97 9.99
N ALA A 242 17.32 -6.09 10.51
CA ALA A 242 17.92 -7.40 10.31
C ALA A 242 17.98 -7.77 8.81
N TYR A 243 16.88 -7.52 8.08
CA TYR A 243 16.80 -7.74 6.64
C TYR A 243 17.79 -6.89 5.85
N LYS A 244 17.86 -5.58 6.14
CA LYS A 244 18.83 -4.67 5.51
C LYS A 244 20.27 -5.11 5.79
N TYR A 245 20.56 -5.56 7.00
CA TYR A 245 21.87 -6.08 7.37
C TYR A 245 22.24 -7.34 6.56
N GLN A 246 21.31 -8.29 6.42
CA GLN A 246 21.54 -9.50 5.62
C GLN A 246 21.79 -9.19 4.15
N ILE A 247 21.05 -8.26 3.54
CA ILE A 247 21.27 -7.84 2.15
C ILE A 247 22.67 -7.25 1.99
N ARG A 248 23.07 -6.32 2.87
CA ARG A 248 24.41 -5.71 2.82
C ARG A 248 25.51 -6.77 2.95
N ARG A 249 25.33 -7.73 3.86
CA ARG A 249 26.28 -8.83 4.06
C ARG A 249 26.41 -9.70 2.80
N ARG A 250 25.31 -10.04 2.14
CA ARG A 250 25.34 -10.81 0.88
C ARG A 250 25.99 -10.04 -0.27
N GLN A 251 25.76 -8.72 -0.35
CA GLN A 251 26.38 -7.86 -1.35
C GLN A 251 27.89 -7.65 -1.13
N ALA A 252 28.37 -7.84 0.10
CA ALA A 252 29.79 -7.71 0.45
C ALA A 252 30.61 -8.99 0.19
N LEU A 253 29.96 -10.13 -0.05
CA LEU A 253 30.67 -11.37 -0.35
C LEU A 253 31.19 -11.34 -1.80
N PRO A 254 32.48 -11.68 -2.06
CA PRO A 254 33.03 -11.74 -3.41
C PRO A 254 32.24 -12.70 -4.29
N SER A 255 31.99 -12.31 -5.54
CA SER A 255 31.27 -13.13 -6.54
C SER A 255 31.98 -14.44 -6.89
N SER A 256 33.18 -14.68 -6.37
CA SER A 256 33.95 -15.91 -6.54
C SER A 256 33.61 -17.01 -5.53
N ALA A 257 32.68 -16.78 -4.60
CA ALA A 257 32.30 -17.73 -3.54
C ALA A 257 30.84 -18.24 -3.62
N ALA A 258 30.14 -17.97 -4.73
CA ALA A 258 28.76 -18.39 -4.99
C ALA A 258 28.68 -19.14 -6.32
#